data_AF-A0A3B4H725-F1
#
_entry.id   AF-A0A3B4H725-F1
#
_cell.length_a   1.000
_cell.length_b   1.000
_cell.length_c   1.000
_cell.angle_alpha   90.00
_cell.angle_beta   90.00
_cell.angle_gamma   90.00
#
_symmetry.space_group_name_H-M   'P 1'
#
loop_
_entity.id
_entity.type
_entity.pdbx_description
1 polymer ?
#
loop_
_entity_poly.entity_id
_entity_poly.type
_entity_poly.pdbx_seq_one_letter_code
_entity_poly.pdbx_strand_id
1 'polypeptide(L)'
;LGKLTTSNTAFALELFRTLSQANSAGNIFVSPLSISSALAMVYLGAKGDTAAQMLEKELTQERLNEWTDRKNMDVDSEVVVHLPKFKLEEDYELNDPLAKLGMKNVFCAGSADLSGMNGEGGLFLSTVAHKAFVEVNEEGTEAAAATAGMVAFCMLREEHFTADHPFLFFIRHNKTKSILFFGRFSSPQ
;
A
#
# COMPACT_ATOMS: atom_id res chain seq x y z
N LEU A 1 -0.32 -18.10 -7.70
CA LEU A 1 -0.32 -17.04 -6.66
C LEU A 1 0.79 -16.01 -6.82
N GLY A 2 2.02 -16.38 -7.25
CA GLY A 2 3.14 -15.42 -7.36
C GLY A 2 2.85 -14.21 -8.26
N LYS A 3 2.37 -14.45 -9.49
CA LYS A 3 2.06 -13.39 -10.47
C LYS A 3 1.09 -12.33 -9.93
N LEU A 4 -0.02 -12.76 -9.33
CA LEU A 4 -1.04 -11.88 -8.74
C LEU A 4 -0.50 -10.97 -7.64
N THR A 5 0.48 -11.47 -6.87
CA THR A 5 1.03 -10.70 -5.75
C THR A 5 2.04 -9.64 -6.21
N THR A 6 2.79 -9.97 -7.26
CA THR A 6 3.68 -9.03 -7.93
C THR A 6 2.89 -7.88 -8.55
N SER A 7 1.78 -8.17 -9.21
CA SER A 7 0.86 -7.17 -9.78
C SER A 7 0.22 -6.25 -8.74
N ASN A 8 -0.25 -6.80 -7.61
CA ASN A 8 -0.86 -5.97 -6.56
C ASN A 8 0.16 -5.02 -5.91
N THR A 9 1.42 -5.47 -5.79
CA THR A 9 2.48 -4.62 -5.21
C THR A 9 2.97 -3.56 -6.20
N ALA A 10 3.02 -3.91 -7.48
CA ALA A 10 3.27 -2.97 -8.56
C ALA A 10 2.29 -1.80 -8.53
N PHE A 11 1.00 -2.13 -8.55
CA PHE A 11 -0.10 -1.17 -8.45
C PHE A 11 0.00 -0.31 -7.19
N ALA A 12 0.28 -0.92 -6.03
CA ALA A 12 0.47 -0.20 -4.77
C ALA A 12 1.50 0.93 -4.88
N LEU A 13 2.66 0.65 -5.50
CA LEU A 13 3.75 1.61 -5.62
C LEU A 13 3.43 2.74 -6.60
N GLU A 14 2.78 2.44 -7.73
CA GLU A 14 2.40 3.47 -8.71
C GLU A 14 1.28 4.37 -8.18
N LEU A 15 0.30 3.78 -7.49
CA LEU A 15 -0.75 4.52 -6.79
C LEU A 15 -0.15 5.45 -5.73
N PHE A 16 0.76 4.94 -4.89
CA PHE A 16 1.44 5.75 -3.88
C PHE A 16 2.22 6.91 -4.51
N ARG A 17 2.97 6.67 -5.60
CA ARG A 17 3.69 7.74 -6.32
C ARG A 17 2.73 8.80 -6.84
N THR A 18 1.60 8.38 -7.40
CA THR A 18 0.58 9.29 -7.94
C THR A 18 -0.04 10.15 -6.84
N LEU A 19 -0.37 9.55 -5.69
CA LEU A 19 -0.88 10.27 -4.52
C LEU A 19 0.17 11.22 -3.91
N SER A 20 1.43 10.79 -3.84
CA SER A 20 2.55 11.59 -3.33
C SER A 20 2.88 12.80 -4.21
N GLN A 21 2.74 12.68 -5.53
CA GLN A 21 2.86 13.82 -6.44
C GLN A 21 1.73 14.83 -6.26
N ALA A 22 0.51 14.37 -5.96
CA ALA A 22 -0.63 15.25 -5.71
C ALA A 22 -0.56 15.93 -4.32
N ASN A 23 0.05 15.27 -3.33
CA ASN A 23 0.25 15.79 -1.99
C ASN A 23 1.70 15.53 -1.55
N SER A 24 2.61 16.49 -1.74
CA SER A 24 4.05 16.25 -1.54
C SER A 24 4.52 16.25 -0.09
N ALA A 25 3.76 16.83 0.84
CA ALA A 25 4.17 17.02 2.23
C ALA A 25 3.22 16.42 3.29
N GLY A 26 2.00 16.02 2.90
CA GLY A 26 1.00 15.48 3.82
C GLY A 26 1.14 13.99 4.12
N ASN A 27 0.30 13.47 5.02
CA ASN A 27 0.21 12.04 5.23
C ASN A 27 -0.44 11.34 4.02
N ILE A 28 -0.13 10.06 3.83
CA ILE A 28 -0.80 9.19 2.85
C ILE A 28 -1.06 7.88 3.55
N PHE A 29 -2.25 7.31 3.43
CA PHE A 29 -2.52 5.97 3.95
C PHE A 29 -3.59 5.26 3.13
N VAL A 30 -3.20 4.23 2.40
CA VAL A 30 -4.11 3.51 1.47
C VAL A 30 -3.99 2.01 1.61
N SER A 31 -5.04 1.29 1.21
CA SER A 31 -5.02 -0.17 1.07
C SER A 31 -5.05 -0.55 -0.42
N PRO A 32 -3.88 -0.82 -1.04
CA PRO A 32 -3.82 -1.20 -2.45
C PRO A 32 -4.62 -2.46 -2.76
N LEU A 33 -4.55 -3.47 -1.88
CA LEU A 33 -5.29 -4.71 -2.07
C LEU A 33 -6.81 -4.48 -2.09
N SER A 34 -7.33 -3.63 -1.19
CA SER A 34 -8.76 -3.30 -1.16
C SER A 34 -9.18 -2.60 -2.44
N ILE A 35 -8.42 -1.60 -2.88
CA ILE A 35 -8.67 -0.85 -4.13
C ILE A 35 -8.62 -1.80 -5.33
N SER A 36 -7.58 -2.63 -5.46
CA SER A 36 -7.47 -3.62 -6.53
C SER A 36 -8.62 -4.63 -6.53
N SER A 37 -9.09 -5.06 -5.36
CA SER A 37 -10.23 -5.98 -5.26
C SER A 37 -11.52 -5.32 -5.78
N ALA A 38 -11.76 -4.05 -5.43
CA ALA A 38 -12.90 -3.29 -5.95
C ALA A 38 -12.82 -3.12 -7.47
N LEU A 39 -11.64 -2.74 -7.98
CA LEU A 39 -11.41 -2.58 -9.42
C LEU A 39 -11.51 -3.90 -10.19
N ALA A 40 -11.13 -5.03 -9.58
CA ALA A 40 -11.30 -6.35 -10.20
C ALA A 40 -12.78 -6.68 -10.43
N MET A 41 -13.67 -6.31 -9.50
CA MET A 41 -15.11 -6.48 -9.70
C MET A 41 -15.63 -5.65 -10.87
N VAL A 42 -15.16 -4.41 -11.01
CA VAL A 42 -15.49 -3.54 -12.15
C VAL A 42 -14.93 -4.10 -13.45
N TYR A 43 -13.69 -4.59 -13.44
CA TYR A 43 -13.03 -5.20 -14.59
C TYR A 43 -13.78 -6.43 -15.13
N LEU A 44 -14.32 -7.29 -14.25
CA LEU A 44 -15.11 -8.46 -14.66
C LEU A 44 -16.36 -8.08 -15.47
N GLY A 45 -16.85 -6.84 -15.30
CA GLY A 45 -17.95 -6.28 -16.07
C GLY A 45 -17.52 -5.41 -17.26
N ALA A 46 -16.24 -5.05 -17.36
CA ALA A 46 -15.70 -4.19 -18.38
C ALA A 46 -15.46 -4.93 -19.69
N LYS A 47 -15.62 -4.24 -20.82
CA LYS A 47 -15.32 -4.77 -22.16
C LYS A 47 -14.53 -3.75 -23.01
N GLY A 48 -14.03 -4.23 -24.15
CA GLY A 48 -13.31 -3.40 -25.14
C GLY A 48 -12.15 -2.61 -24.55
N ASP A 49 -12.02 -1.35 -24.97
CA ASP A 49 -10.97 -0.43 -24.54
C ASP A 49 -11.01 -0.16 -23.02
N THR A 50 -12.20 -0.22 -22.40
CA THR A 50 -12.34 -0.05 -20.95
C THR A 50 -11.62 -1.17 -20.21
N ALA A 51 -11.83 -2.43 -20.63
CA ALA A 51 -11.14 -3.58 -20.04
C ALA A 51 -9.63 -3.54 -20.32
N ALA A 52 -9.22 -3.14 -21.53
CA ALA A 52 -7.81 -3.05 -21.90
C ALA A 52 -7.06 -2.01 -21.05
N GLN A 53 -7.63 -0.82 -20.87
CA GLN A 53 -7.07 0.25 -20.04
C GLN A 53 -6.89 -0.15 -18.57
N MET A 54 -7.75 -1.02 -18.05
CA MET A 54 -7.64 -1.52 -16.68
C MET A 54 -6.54 -2.58 -16.49
N LEU A 55 -6.03 -3.18 -17.57
CA LEU A 55 -5.01 -4.23 -17.54
C LEU A 55 -3.58 -3.70 -17.79
N GLU A 56 -3.44 -2.52 -18.42
CA GLU A 56 -2.22 -2.11 -19.12
C GLU A 56 -1.06 -1.64 -18.23
N LYS A 57 -1.25 -1.56 -16.90
CA LYS A 57 -0.22 -1.04 -15.99
C LYS A 57 0.11 -1.98 -14.83
N GLU A 58 1.07 -2.86 -15.09
CA GLU A 58 1.76 -3.64 -14.06
C GLU A 58 3.28 -3.38 -14.15
N LEU A 59 3.90 -2.71 -13.16
CA LEU A 59 5.34 -2.45 -13.08
C LEU A 59 5.96 -2.77 -11.70
N THR A 60 7.14 -3.39 -11.71
CA THR A 60 7.63 -4.48 -10.83
C THR A 60 8.01 -4.20 -9.36
N GLN A 61 7.95 -5.30 -8.58
CA GLN A 61 8.11 -5.46 -7.11
C GLN A 61 9.56 -5.71 -6.62
N GLU A 62 10.54 -5.72 -7.53
CA GLU A 62 11.83 -6.42 -7.32
C GLU A 62 12.64 -5.90 -6.12
N ARG A 63 12.86 -4.59 -6.01
CA ARG A 63 13.68 -4.01 -4.91
C ARG A 63 13.02 -4.15 -3.54
N LEU A 64 11.70 -4.04 -3.48
CA LEU A 64 10.98 -4.21 -2.22
C LEU A 64 11.06 -5.65 -1.74
N ASN A 65 10.97 -6.63 -2.65
CA ASN A 65 11.14 -8.03 -2.29
C ASN A 65 12.55 -8.31 -1.76
N GLU A 66 13.58 -7.70 -2.36
CA GLU A 66 14.97 -7.83 -1.92
C GLU A 66 15.19 -7.30 -0.49
N TRP A 67 14.78 -6.07 -0.20
CA TRP A 67 14.97 -5.44 1.12
C TRP A 67 14.15 -6.08 2.25
N THR A 68 13.11 -6.82 1.90
CA THR A 68 12.18 -7.43 2.86
C THR A 68 12.24 -8.95 2.86
N ASP A 69 13.22 -9.53 2.16
CA ASP A 69 13.50 -10.96 2.25
C ASP A 69 14.27 -11.20 3.56
N ARG A 70 13.73 -12.07 4.40
CA ARG A 70 14.36 -12.46 5.66
C ARG A 70 15.77 -13.00 5.45
N LYS A 71 16.07 -13.60 4.30
CA LYS A 71 17.41 -14.11 3.96
C LYS A 71 18.44 -13.00 3.78
N ASN A 72 17.98 -11.78 3.48
CA ASN A 72 18.83 -10.60 3.27
C ASN A 72 18.84 -9.68 4.49
N MET A 73 18.10 -10.03 5.55
CA MET A 73 18.06 -9.30 6.81
C MET A 73 19.08 -9.92 7.78
N ASP A 74 19.85 -9.07 8.43
CA ASP A 74 20.62 -9.46 9.61
C ASP A 74 19.62 -9.81 10.73
N VAL A 75 19.71 -11.03 11.23
CA VAL A 75 18.85 -11.56 12.29
C VAL A 75 19.57 -11.67 13.63
N ASP A 76 20.87 -11.40 13.67
CA ASP A 76 21.72 -11.54 14.85
C ASP A 76 21.94 -10.18 15.54
N SER A 77 21.68 -9.06 14.85
CA SER A 77 21.75 -7.71 15.41
C SER A 77 20.44 -7.32 16.14
N GLU A 78 20.55 -6.97 17.41
CA GLU A 78 19.47 -6.37 18.18
C GLU A 78 19.40 -4.85 17.91
N VAL A 79 18.21 -4.36 17.55
CA VAL A 79 17.98 -2.95 17.20
C VAL A 79 16.94 -2.36 18.14
N VAL A 80 17.28 -1.26 18.80
CA VAL A 80 16.36 -0.51 19.65
C VAL A 80 15.51 0.41 18.78
N VAL A 81 14.21 0.10 18.67
CA VAL A 81 13.26 0.83 17.82
C VAL A 81 12.48 1.87 18.63
N HIS A 82 12.57 3.13 18.20
CA HIS A 82 11.74 4.23 18.68
C HIS A 82 10.75 4.61 17.59
N LEU A 83 9.52 4.13 17.72
CA LEU A 83 8.42 4.42 16.80
C LEU A 83 7.37 5.28 17.53
N PRO A 84 6.93 6.41 16.96
CA PRO A 84 5.89 7.21 17.58
C PRO A 84 4.55 6.47 17.60
N LYS A 85 3.75 6.72 18.64
CA LYS A 85 2.31 6.42 18.59
C LYS A 85 1.66 7.40 17.62
N PHE A 86 0.81 6.91 16.74
CA PHE A 86 0.09 7.77 15.81
C PHE A 86 -1.24 7.18 15.41
N LYS A 87 -2.15 8.06 14.98
CA LYS A 87 -3.38 7.70 14.29
C LYS A 87 -3.38 8.42 12.94
N LEU A 88 -3.73 7.69 11.89
CA LEU A 88 -3.95 8.25 10.56
C LEU A 88 -5.33 7.82 10.09
N GLU A 89 -6.11 8.79 9.64
CA GLU A 89 -7.38 8.58 8.97
C GLU A 89 -7.35 9.38 7.68
N GLU A 90 -7.39 8.69 6.55
CA GLU A 90 -7.27 9.31 5.25
C GLU A 90 -8.44 8.88 4.37
N ASP A 91 -9.00 9.85 3.64
CA ASP A 91 -10.15 9.70 2.76
C ASP A 91 -9.79 10.23 1.36
N TYR A 92 -10.06 9.45 0.33
CA TYR A 92 -9.69 9.74 -1.04
C TYR A 92 -10.84 9.51 -2.01
N GLU A 93 -11.01 10.45 -2.95
CA GLU A 93 -11.66 10.17 -4.23
C GLU A 93 -10.58 9.80 -5.26
N LEU A 94 -10.59 8.56 -5.72
CA LEU A 94 -9.51 7.97 -6.50
C LEU A 94 -9.68 8.09 -8.02
N ASN A 95 -10.73 8.74 -8.50
CA ASN A 95 -11.01 8.91 -9.93
C ASN A 95 -9.80 9.46 -10.70
N ASP A 96 -9.27 10.60 -10.25
CA ASP A 96 -8.13 11.27 -10.87
C ASP A 96 -6.84 10.43 -10.83
N PRO A 97 -6.41 9.89 -9.66
CA PRO A 97 -5.29 8.96 -9.60
C PRO A 97 -5.44 7.76 -10.54
N LEU A 98 -6.60 7.09 -10.56
CA LEU A 98 -6.83 5.91 -11.38
C LEU A 98 -6.86 6.24 -12.88
N ALA A 99 -7.41 7.39 -13.26
CA ALA A 99 -7.36 7.88 -14.63
C ALA A 99 -5.92 8.18 -15.09
N LYS A 100 -5.06 8.72 -14.21
CA LYS A 100 -3.62 8.91 -14.48
C LYS A 100 -2.88 7.57 -14.60
N LEU A 101 -3.35 6.54 -13.91
CA LEU A 101 -2.87 5.17 -14.05
C LEU A 101 -3.39 4.45 -15.31
N GLY A 102 -4.19 5.12 -16.14
CA GLY A 102 -4.62 4.62 -17.45
C GLY A 102 -6.10 4.22 -17.51
N MET A 103 -6.79 4.11 -16.38
CA MET A 103 -8.21 3.74 -16.30
C MET A 103 -9.12 4.93 -16.64
N LYS A 104 -9.04 5.45 -17.86
CA LYS A 104 -9.75 6.70 -18.23
C LYS A 104 -11.20 6.46 -18.64
N ASN A 105 -11.44 5.47 -19.49
CA ASN A 105 -12.74 5.24 -20.11
C ASN A 105 -13.79 4.85 -19.07
N VAL A 106 -13.41 4.11 -18.02
CA VAL A 106 -14.33 3.63 -16.98
C VAL A 106 -15.07 4.76 -16.27
N PHE A 107 -14.48 5.96 -16.20
CA PHE A 107 -15.07 7.13 -15.55
C PHE A 107 -15.90 8.03 -16.49
N CYS A 108 -16.03 7.67 -17.77
CA CYS A 108 -16.67 8.51 -18.78
C CYS A 108 -17.94 7.86 -19.32
N ALA A 109 -19.10 8.49 -19.12
CA ALA A 109 -20.40 7.97 -19.57
C ALA A 109 -20.47 7.67 -21.09
N GLY A 110 -19.71 8.39 -21.91
CA GLY A 110 -19.70 8.21 -23.37
C GLY A 110 -18.74 7.14 -23.89
N SER A 111 -17.79 6.67 -23.06
CA SER A 111 -16.76 5.71 -23.50
C SER A 111 -16.58 4.50 -22.57
N ALA A 112 -17.20 4.49 -21.39
CA ALA A 112 -17.23 3.34 -20.51
C ALA A 112 -18.07 2.21 -21.14
N ASP A 113 -17.49 1.02 -21.21
CA ASP A 113 -18.22 -0.19 -21.54
C ASP A 113 -18.19 -1.14 -20.33
N LEU A 114 -19.21 -1.02 -19.49
CA LEU A 114 -19.51 -1.91 -18.37
C LEU A 114 -20.71 -2.81 -18.67
N SER A 115 -21.01 -3.07 -19.95
CA SER A 115 -22.15 -3.90 -20.37
C SER A 115 -22.08 -5.35 -19.88
N GLY A 116 -20.93 -5.82 -19.40
CA GLY A 116 -20.82 -7.11 -18.72
C GLY A 116 -21.52 -7.16 -17.37
N MET A 117 -21.83 -6.01 -16.75
CA MET A 117 -22.50 -5.93 -15.45
C MET A 117 -24.03 -5.96 -15.56
N ASN A 118 -24.61 -5.29 -16.56
CA ASN A 118 -26.07 -5.12 -16.70
C ASN A 118 -26.64 -5.61 -18.03
N GLY A 119 -25.83 -5.96 -19.03
CA GLY A 119 -26.27 -6.36 -20.36
C GLY A 119 -26.78 -5.24 -21.27
N GLU A 120 -27.16 -4.08 -20.73
CA GLU A 120 -27.78 -2.96 -21.46
C GLU A 120 -26.81 -1.83 -21.82
N GLY A 121 -25.63 -1.79 -21.21
CA GLY A 121 -24.67 -0.69 -21.38
C GLY A 121 -25.09 0.57 -20.62
N GLY A 122 -24.50 1.72 -20.95
CA GLY A 122 -24.80 3.02 -20.30
C GLY A 122 -24.29 3.16 -18.86
N LEU A 123 -23.65 2.13 -18.31
CA LEU A 123 -22.99 2.17 -17.01
C LEU A 123 -21.58 2.73 -17.14
N PHE A 124 -21.23 3.62 -16.20
CA PHE A 124 -19.87 4.11 -15.98
C PHE A 124 -19.63 4.22 -14.48
N LEU A 125 -18.37 4.22 -14.07
CA LEU A 125 -17.97 4.37 -12.69
C LEU A 125 -17.95 5.86 -12.35
N SER A 126 -18.90 6.32 -11.53
CA SER A 126 -19.00 7.74 -11.18
C SER A 126 -17.94 8.16 -10.17
N THR A 127 -17.71 7.36 -9.12
CA THR A 127 -16.84 7.70 -7.99
C THR A 127 -16.19 6.46 -7.42
N VAL A 128 -14.92 6.58 -7.03
CA VAL A 128 -14.19 5.58 -6.23
C VAL A 128 -13.74 6.24 -4.93
N ALA A 129 -14.54 6.06 -3.87
CA ALA A 129 -14.18 6.52 -2.54
C ALA A 129 -13.35 5.45 -1.81
N HIS A 130 -12.22 5.83 -1.24
CA HIS A 130 -11.37 4.97 -0.43
C HIS A 130 -11.02 5.66 0.89
N LYS A 131 -11.43 5.05 1.99
CA LYS A 131 -11.13 5.52 3.34
C LYS A 131 -10.34 4.46 4.09
N ALA A 132 -9.24 4.87 4.72
CA ALA A 132 -8.41 3.98 5.52
C ALA A 132 -8.02 4.61 6.85
N PHE A 133 -7.97 3.78 7.88
CA PHE A 133 -7.61 4.16 9.24
C PHE A 133 -6.54 3.22 9.78
N VAL A 134 -5.56 3.79 10.49
CA VAL A 134 -4.59 3.03 11.29
C VAL A 134 -4.31 3.76 12.59
N GLU A 135 -4.22 2.99 13.67
CA GLU A 135 -3.74 3.42 14.97
C GLU A 135 -2.58 2.52 15.38
N VAL A 136 -1.45 3.14 15.69
CA VAL A 136 -0.27 2.48 16.25
C VAL A 136 -0.13 2.91 17.70
N ASN A 137 -0.27 1.94 18.59
CA ASN A 137 -0.13 2.08 20.04
C ASN A 137 0.69 0.92 20.62
N GLU A 138 0.96 0.95 21.93
CA GLU A 138 1.74 -0.09 22.62
C GLU A 138 0.94 -1.40 22.80
N GLU A 139 -0.40 -1.33 22.87
CA GLU A 139 -1.25 -2.51 23.08
C GLU A 139 -1.32 -3.43 21.85
N GLY A 140 -1.03 -2.93 20.65
CA GLY A 140 -1.00 -3.71 19.42
C GLY A 140 0.22 -4.63 19.24
N THR A 141 1.25 -4.51 20.08
CA THR A 141 2.46 -5.38 20.07
C THR A 141 3.13 -5.38 21.46
N GLU A 142 2.51 -6.03 22.45
CA GLU A 142 3.19 -6.34 23.71
C GLU A 142 4.28 -7.41 23.47
N ALA A 143 5.54 -6.96 23.35
CA ALA A 143 6.69 -7.84 23.41
C ALA A 143 7.14 -7.97 24.87
N ALA A 144 6.82 -9.11 25.48
CA ALA A 144 7.45 -9.56 26.72
C ALA A 144 8.88 -10.06 26.42
N ALA A 145 9.88 -9.21 26.64
CA ALA A 145 11.27 -9.66 26.72
C ALA A 145 11.94 -8.99 27.92
N ALA A 146 11.86 -9.65 29.06
CA ALA A 146 12.72 -9.38 30.21
C ALA A 146 14.00 -10.23 30.04
N THR A 147 15.11 -9.61 29.65
CA THR A 147 16.41 -10.29 29.63
C THR A 147 17.10 -10.12 30.98
N ALA A 148 17.07 -11.17 31.79
CA ALA A 148 17.83 -11.28 33.03
C ALA A 148 19.28 -11.72 32.75
N GLY A 149 20.22 -10.80 32.96
CA GLY A 149 21.62 -11.02 33.36
C GLY A 149 22.51 -11.98 32.56
N MET A 150 23.39 -11.42 31.73
CA MET A 150 24.73 -11.97 31.47
C MET A 150 25.76 -10.84 31.37
N VAL A 151 26.89 -11.02 32.06
CA VAL A 151 28.01 -10.07 32.10
C VAL A 151 29.01 -10.39 30.97
N ALA A 152 29.54 -9.31 30.38
CA ALA A 152 30.73 -9.16 29.52
C ALA A 152 30.62 -9.54 28.04
N PHE A 153 30.60 -8.52 27.17
CA PHE A 153 31.81 -8.04 26.45
C PHE A 153 31.60 -6.57 26.03
N CYS A 154 32.57 -5.71 26.35
CA CYS A 154 32.68 -4.37 25.77
C CYS A 154 32.79 -4.50 24.23
N MET A 155 32.01 -3.68 23.51
CA MET A 155 31.84 -3.58 22.03
C MET A 155 30.46 -3.99 21.47
N LEU A 156 29.41 -4.15 22.28
CA LEU A 156 28.04 -4.16 21.74
C LEU A 156 27.65 -2.72 21.37
N ARG A 157 27.72 -2.42 20.08
CA ARG A 157 27.20 -1.20 19.49
C ARG A 157 25.69 -1.40 19.37
N GLU A 158 24.93 -0.81 20.29
CA GLU A 158 23.47 -0.79 20.19
C GLU A 158 23.09 0.01 18.94
N GLU A 159 22.41 -0.63 18.00
CA GLU A 159 21.89 0.06 16.82
C GLU A 159 20.50 0.63 17.17
N HIS A 160 20.33 1.92 16.91
CA HIS A 160 19.09 2.63 17.20
C HIS A 160 18.39 2.99 15.90
N PHE A 161 17.12 2.63 15.78
CA PHE A 161 16.24 3.15 14.74
C PHE A 161 15.22 4.08 15.36
N THR A 162 15.31 5.37 15.06
CA THR A 162 14.38 6.39 15.57
C THR A 162 13.63 7.02 14.41
N ALA A 163 12.30 6.88 14.43
CA ALA A 163 11.40 7.42 13.42
C ALA A 163 10.90 8.83 13.83
N ASP A 164 11.82 9.78 13.96
CA ASP A 164 11.58 11.18 14.40
C ASP A 164 11.40 12.19 13.24
N HIS A 165 11.35 11.68 12.02
CA HIS A 165 11.20 12.45 10.77
C HIS A 165 10.29 11.69 9.80
N PRO A 166 9.79 12.29 8.71
CA PRO A 166 8.87 11.63 7.80
C PRO A 166 9.36 10.25 7.33
N PHE A 167 8.54 9.22 7.52
CA PHE A 167 8.88 7.84 7.17
C PHE A 167 7.77 7.16 6.38
N LEU A 168 8.17 6.13 5.63
CA LEU A 168 7.26 5.24 4.92
C LEU A 168 7.07 3.96 5.74
N PHE A 169 5.87 3.41 5.69
CA PHE A 169 5.57 2.12 6.31
C PHE A 169 4.60 1.34 5.43
N PHE A 170 4.58 0.02 5.61
CA PHE A 170 3.64 -0.86 4.94
C PHE A 170 3.26 -2.02 5.82
N ILE A 171 2.01 -2.47 5.71
CA ILE A 171 1.53 -3.71 6.31
C ILE A 171 1.47 -4.73 5.18
N ARG A 172 2.19 -5.85 5.33
CA ARG A 172 2.37 -6.86 4.28
C ARG A 172 2.06 -8.25 4.78
N HIS A 173 1.41 -9.06 3.95
CA HIS A 173 1.24 -10.47 4.23
C HIS A 173 2.52 -11.26 3.89
N ASN A 174 3.16 -11.83 4.91
CA ASN A 174 4.50 -12.43 4.79
C ASN A 174 4.62 -13.63 3.84
N LYS A 175 3.55 -14.43 3.68
CA LYS A 175 3.55 -15.61 2.82
C LYS A 175 3.40 -15.25 1.34
N THR A 176 2.45 -14.37 1.02
CA THR A 176 2.21 -14.00 -0.38
C THR A 176 3.12 -12.88 -0.84
N LYS A 177 3.64 -12.07 0.09
CA LYS A 177 4.36 -10.81 -0.16
C LYS A 177 3.47 -9.64 -0.56
N SER A 178 2.15 -9.75 -0.40
CA SER A 178 1.19 -8.71 -0.80
C SER A 178 1.19 -7.55 0.18
N ILE A 179 1.29 -6.32 -0.33
CA ILE A 179 1.07 -5.11 0.45
C ILE A 179 -0.44 -4.96 0.71
N LEU A 180 -0.81 -5.00 1.98
CA LEU A 180 -2.18 -4.78 2.45
C LEU A 180 -2.44 -3.29 2.65
N PHE A 181 -1.47 -2.58 3.24
CA PHE A 181 -1.50 -1.14 3.44
C PHE A 181 -0.14 -0.52 3.14
N PHE A 182 -0.17 0.70 2.60
CA PHE A 182 1.01 1.52 2.39
C PHE A 182 0.74 2.92 2.94
N GLY A 183 1.70 3.46 3.68
CA GLY A 183 1.56 4.77 4.28
C GLY A 183 2.83 5.60 4.30
N ARG A 184 2.63 6.92 4.35
CA ARG A 184 3.62 7.93 4.71
C ARG A 184 3.12 8.66 5.95
N PHE A 185 3.93 8.67 6.99
CA PHE A 185 3.74 9.51 8.16
C PHE A 185 4.74 10.67 8.07
N SER A 186 4.26 11.91 7.97
CA SER A 186 5.07 13.12 7.79
C SER A 186 4.98 14.07 8.97
N SER A 187 3.84 14.15 9.64
CA SER A 187 3.68 14.91 10.89
C SER A 187 2.42 14.43 11.63
N PRO A 188 2.44 14.34 12.97
CA PRO A 188 1.22 14.15 13.75
C PRO A 188 0.28 15.35 13.55
N GLN A 189 -1.03 15.09 13.55
CA GLN A 189 -2.04 16.15 13.68
C GLN A 189 -2.22 16.53 15.16
#